data_AF-A0A5R9IPD9-F1
#
_entry.id   AF-A0A5R9IPD9-F1
#
_cell.length_a   1.000
_cell.length_b   1.000
_cell.length_c   1.000
_cell.angle_alpha   90.00
_cell.angle_beta   90.00
_cell.angle_gamma   90.00
#
_symmetry.space_group_name_H-M   'P 1'
#
loop_
_entity.id
_entity.type
_entity.pdbx_description
1 polymer ?
#
loop_
_entity_poly.entity_id
_entity_poly.type
_entity_poly.pdbx_seq_one_letter_code
_entity_poly.pdbx_strand_id
1 'polypeptide(L)'
;MKELGKTLLILAMASVANVSQAENLSLKSQTISAPFSISQDPIRGNFLPNPGKEIILLGENDGKGQLAIFAVDERSGQYELYRHLPIGAQFFSFDSDAELDFSIDIGSEPTPGLELASDLGSATDSERLNRLYFLTSDQIVELRPEDSESPFQPRLDIDSIVIKSSSNYLKRANFVRDLNQDTDPDFALADFNGINLYLSQRQQGTAQEGELLSYKHQKLPVLPIVEVFESSVSYTQRKWFLVDMNQDKRSDIAWVNDGELLVHYAQGENEFNQEPSQVAINQQISGQNWWDTRNADGSNLDQSKLDHKNLERMDDIDGDGITDLVVRHSTSSGVLDRSNDYQVYLGQKTEQAIIYSQQPTTVLASEGTVGDIEFVDLNQDARQEVLVSSFDISVSQIIGALLSGSVDQDVLIYVQDKQSGSFKQSISKEVELTFSLSTGKSGAPVVKLADLNGDGYKELILSADEDKLKIYAGVNGDKYIASKAQKFSLPLPQNGVLLSSDDLNLDGKEELLVRYGVEDAEQYHDDLVIISAK
;
A
#
# COMPACT_ATOMS: atom_id res chain seq x y z
N MET A 1 46.03 58.32 -25.26
CA MET A 1 45.54 56.98 -25.62
C MET A 1 46.53 55.95 -25.10
N LYS A 2 46.26 55.37 -23.94
CA LYS A 2 46.94 54.18 -23.41
C LYS A 2 45.97 53.52 -22.42
N GLU A 3 45.67 52.27 -22.69
CA GLU A 3 44.73 51.42 -21.95
C GLU A 3 45.23 51.12 -20.53
N LEU A 4 44.30 51.11 -19.57
CA LEU A 4 44.47 50.43 -18.29
C LEU A 4 43.59 49.18 -18.30
N GLY A 5 44.24 48.02 -18.23
CA GLY A 5 43.59 46.72 -18.10
C GLY A 5 42.87 46.57 -16.75
N LYS A 6 41.63 46.12 -16.81
CA LYS A 6 40.88 45.62 -15.65
C LYS A 6 41.04 44.11 -15.59
N THR A 7 41.70 43.63 -14.53
CA THR A 7 41.74 42.22 -14.14
C THR A 7 40.36 41.81 -13.63
N LEU A 8 39.71 40.88 -14.33
CA LEU A 8 38.45 40.27 -13.91
C LEU A 8 38.78 39.14 -12.93
N LEU A 9 38.41 39.29 -11.66
CA LEU A 9 38.52 38.25 -10.64
C LEU A 9 37.31 37.33 -10.77
N ILE A 10 37.51 36.12 -11.32
CA ILE A 10 36.48 35.08 -11.36
C ILE A 10 36.44 34.45 -9.95
N LEU A 11 35.37 34.74 -9.20
CA LEU A 11 35.04 34.01 -7.97
C LEU A 11 34.44 32.66 -8.40
N ALA A 12 35.21 31.59 -8.29
CA ALA A 12 34.67 30.24 -8.34
C ALA A 12 33.91 29.99 -7.03
N MET A 13 32.57 30.00 -7.09
CA MET A 13 31.76 29.47 -6.00
C MET A 13 31.87 27.95 -6.04
N ALA A 14 32.70 27.39 -5.17
CA ALA A 14 32.62 25.98 -4.83
C ALA A 14 31.34 25.80 -3.99
N SER A 15 30.33 25.15 -4.56
CA SER A 15 29.19 24.64 -3.81
C SER A 15 29.72 23.56 -2.85
N VAL A 16 29.88 23.92 -1.59
CA VAL A 16 30.09 22.94 -0.53
C VAL A 16 28.74 22.24 -0.37
N ALA A 17 28.64 21.01 -0.89
CA ALA A 17 27.52 20.15 -0.55
C ALA A 17 27.56 19.94 0.97
N ASN A 18 26.58 20.52 1.68
CA ASN A 18 26.36 20.20 3.08
C ASN A 18 25.89 18.74 3.10
N VAL A 19 26.80 17.82 3.38
CA VAL A 19 26.42 16.49 3.85
C VAL A 19 25.78 16.74 5.22
N SER A 20 24.45 16.67 5.31
CA SER A 20 23.77 16.67 6.60
C SER A 20 24.36 15.53 7.43
N GLN A 21 24.94 15.86 8.58
CA GLN A 21 25.29 14.83 9.54
C GLN A 21 23.96 14.30 10.09
N ALA A 22 23.72 13.00 9.95
CA ALA A 22 22.58 12.32 10.56
C ALA A 22 22.48 12.72 12.05
N GLU A 23 21.37 13.34 12.43
CA GLU A 23 21.10 13.71 13.81
C GLU A 23 20.95 12.43 14.67
N ASN A 24 21.41 12.49 15.92
CA ASN A 24 21.17 11.38 16.85
C ASN A 24 19.69 11.43 17.26
N LEU A 25 18.95 10.37 16.96
CA LEU A 25 17.52 10.26 17.26
C LEU A 25 17.34 9.84 18.72
N SER A 26 16.32 10.40 19.36
CA SER A 26 15.81 9.91 20.64
C SER A 26 14.34 9.51 20.50
N LEU A 27 13.96 8.35 21.03
CA LEU A 27 12.59 7.84 20.92
C LEU A 27 11.79 8.17 22.19
N LYS A 28 10.54 8.61 22.01
CA LYS A 28 9.53 8.67 23.07
C LYS A 28 8.32 7.86 22.67
N SER A 29 7.70 7.20 23.64
CA SER A 29 6.49 6.42 23.41
C SER A 29 5.30 6.88 24.24
N GLN A 30 4.12 6.68 23.68
CA GLN A 30 2.82 6.69 24.35
C GLN A 30 2.16 5.34 24.07
N THR A 31 1.52 4.74 25.07
CA THR A 31 0.67 3.56 24.87
C THR A 31 -0.79 3.97 25.01
N ILE A 32 -1.62 3.54 24.07
CA ILE A 32 -3.09 3.54 24.22
C ILE A 32 -3.57 2.10 24.33
N SER A 33 -4.58 1.87 25.18
CA SER A 33 -5.17 0.54 25.38
C SER A 33 -6.62 0.55 24.92
N ALA A 34 -6.96 -0.33 23.98
CA ALA A 34 -8.32 -0.58 23.54
C ALA A 34 -9.10 -1.36 24.62
N PRO A 35 -10.44 -1.22 24.69
CA PRO A 35 -11.27 -2.02 25.59
C PRO A 35 -11.53 -3.46 25.09
N PHE A 36 -10.68 -3.95 24.19
CA PHE A 36 -10.77 -5.22 23.47
C PHE A 36 -9.43 -5.58 22.84
N SER A 37 -9.28 -6.84 22.42
CA SER A 37 -8.07 -7.29 21.72
C SER A 37 -8.06 -6.84 20.26
N ILE A 38 -7.02 -6.09 19.90
CA ILE A 38 -6.84 -5.52 18.57
C ILE A 38 -6.54 -6.64 17.58
N SER A 39 -7.28 -6.69 16.48
CA SER A 39 -7.16 -7.77 15.48
C SER A 39 -6.91 -7.29 14.06
N GLN A 40 -7.12 -5.99 13.80
CA GLN A 40 -6.91 -5.37 12.49
C GLN A 40 -5.80 -4.31 12.60
N ASP A 41 -5.23 -3.94 11.45
CA ASP A 41 -4.33 -2.80 11.39
C ASP A 41 -5.06 -1.50 11.76
N PRO A 42 -4.40 -0.58 12.49
CA PRO A 42 -5.00 0.69 12.87
C PRO A 42 -5.31 1.52 11.62
N ILE A 43 -6.53 2.03 11.52
CA ILE A 43 -6.89 3.01 10.49
C ILE A 43 -6.52 4.38 11.03
N ARG A 44 -5.82 5.19 10.23
CA ARG A 44 -5.45 6.56 10.59
C ARG A 44 -6.02 7.52 9.57
N GLY A 45 -6.56 8.63 10.03
CA GLY A 45 -7.20 9.62 9.17
C GLY A 45 -7.93 10.69 9.97
N ASN A 46 -8.36 11.73 9.29
CA ASN A 46 -9.13 12.83 9.85
C ASN A 46 -10.62 12.45 9.90
N PHE A 47 -11.07 11.77 10.95
CA PHE A 47 -12.45 11.26 11.05
C PHE A 47 -13.38 12.17 11.87
N LEU A 48 -12.81 13.05 12.68
CA LEU A 48 -13.51 14.02 13.52
C LEU A 48 -13.02 15.43 13.22
N PRO A 49 -13.79 16.49 13.51
CA PRO A 49 -13.38 17.88 13.28
C PRO A 49 -12.29 18.38 14.25
N ASN A 50 -11.53 17.48 14.88
CA ASN A 50 -10.45 17.81 15.81
C ASN A 50 -9.11 17.89 15.06
N PRO A 51 -8.10 18.60 15.58
CA PRO A 51 -6.77 18.62 14.98
C PRO A 51 -6.04 17.27 15.06
N GLY A 52 -5.32 16.93 13.98
CA GLY A 52 -4.54 15.68 13.87
C GLY A 52 -5.35 14.51 13.32
N LYS A 53 -4.69 13.39 13.04
CA LYS A 53 -5.39 12.15 12.64
C LYS A 53 -5.98 11.46 13.87
N GLU A 54 -7.20 10.94 13.76
CA GLU A 54 -7.69 9.92 14.68
C GLU A 54 -7.08 8.55 14.36
N ILE A 55 -7.06 7.69 15.38
CA ILE A 55 -6.72 6.28 15.26
C ILE A 55 -7.98 5.46 15.53
N ILE A 56 -8.41 4.67 14.55
CA ILE A 56 -9.50 3.69 14.72
C ILE A 56 -8.89 2.31 14.88
N LEU A 57 -9.17 1.69 16.02
CA LEU A 57 -8.81 0.31 16.32
C LEU A 57 -10.03 -0.59 16.13
N LEU A 58 -9.82 -1.74 15.47
CA LEU A 58 -10.82 -2.78 15.31
C LEU A 58 -10.31 -4.10 15.89
N GLY A 59 -11.21 -4.81 16.57
CA GLY A 59 -10.84 -5.97 17.35
C GLY A 59 -12.05 -6.83 17.71
N GLU A 60 -11.84 -7.73 18.66
CA GLU A 60 -12.92 -8.51 19.23
C GLU A 60 -12.89 -8.53 20.75
N ASN A 61 -14.08 -8.69 21.33
CA ASN A 61 -14.26 -9.02 22.74
C ASN A 61 -15.30 -10.13 22.82
N ASP A 62 -14.93 -11.29 23.37
CA ASP A 62 -15.76 -12.50 23.45
C ASP A 62 -16.39 -12.91 22.09
N GLY A 63 -15.62 -12.90 21.01
CA GLY A 63 -16.10 -13.29 19.67
C GLY A 63 -16.99 -12.25 18.98
N LYS A 64 -17.12 -11.04 19.54
CA LYS A 64 -17.92 -9.95 18.97
C LYS A 64 -17.01 -8.83 18.51
N GLY A 65 -17.19 -8.40 17.27
CA GLY A 65 -16.45 -7.26 16.72
C GLY A 65 -16.65 -5.99 17.54
N GLN A 66 -15.58 -5.25 17.74
CA GLN A 66 -15.55 -3.98 18.48
C GLN A 66 -14.75 -2.95 17.69
N LEU A 67 -15.11 -1.68 17.87
CA LEU A 67 -14.41 -0.54 17.30
C LEU A 67 -14.16 0.51 18.38
N ALA A 68 -12.95 1.07 18.42
CA ALA A 68 -12.62 2.21 19.26
C ALA A 68 -11.98 3.32 18.41
N ILE A 69 -12.39 4.56 18.65
CA ILE A 69 -11.84 5.76 18.02
C ILE A 69 -11.06 6.52 19.09
N PHE A 70 -9.79 6.79 18.82
CA PHE A 70 -8.92 7.60 19.66
C PHE A 70 -8.61 8.91 18.95
N ALA A 71 -8.73 10.01 19.68
CA ALA A 71 -8.43 11.36 19.20
C ALA A 71 -7.45 12.04 20.15
N VAL A 72 -6.67 13.00 19.65
CA VAL A 72 -5.73 13.75 20.48
C VAL A 72 -6.49 14.72 21.40
N ASP A 73 -6.27 14.67 22.71
CA ASP A 73 -6.72 15.72 23.63
C ASP A 73 -5.80 16.94 23.51
N GLU A 74 -6.35 18.07 23.05
CA GLU A 74 -5.58 19.30 22.76
C GLU A 74 -4.79 19.85 23.97
N ARG A 75 -5.18 19.50 25.20
CA ARG A 75 -4.53 20.00 26.41
C ARG A 75 -3.29 19.20 26.77
N SER A 76 -3.36 17.88 26.60
CA SER A 76 -2.28 16.95 26.91
C SER A 76 -1.39 16.62 25.71
N GLY A 77 -1.91 16.77 24.49
CA GLY A 77 -1.26 16.31 23.27
C GLY A 77 -1.16 14.79 23.20
N GLN A 78 -2.04 14.06 23.89
CA GLN A 78 -2.04 12.60 23.97
C GLN A 78 -3.35 12.05 23.39
N TYR A 79 -3.29 10.89 22.76
CA TYR A 79 -4.48 10.16 22.33
C TYR A 79 -5.34 9.71 23.53
N GLU A 80 -6.63 10.01 23.49
CA GLU A 80 -7.66 9.57 24.43
C GLU A 80 -8.81 8.86 23.69
N LEU A 81 -9.48 7.93 24.37
CA LEU A 81 -10.64 7.22 23.80
C LEU A 81 -11.80 8.20 23.60
N TYR A 82 -12.14 8.47 22.35
CA TYR A 82 -13.28 9.29 21.97
C TYR A 82 -14.59 8.48 21.98
N ARG A 83 -14.55 7.28 21.38
CA ARG A 83 -15.76 6.46 21.22
C ARG A 83 -15.43 4.98 21.16
N HIS A 84 -16.30 4.15 21.76
CA HIS A 84 -16.24 2.69 21.70
C HIS A 84 -17.62 2.16 21.26
N LEU A 85 -17.66 1.36 20.20
CA LEU A 85 -18.88 0.83 19.59
C LEU A 85 -18.78 -0.68 19.36
N PRO A 86 -19.88 -1.44 19.57
CA PRO A 86 -19.97 -2.81 19.09
C PRO A 86 -20.16 -2.83 17.56
N ILE A 87 -19.54 -3.80 16.89
CA ILE A 87 -19.74 -4.07 15.47
C ILE A 87 -20.72 -5.24 15.33
N GLY A 88 -21.80 -5.02 14.59
CA GLY A 88 -22.81 -6.04 14.35
C GLY A 88 -22.29 -7.16 13.43
N ALA A 89 -22.72 -8.40 13.69
CA ALA A 89 -22.28 -9.58 12.92
C ALA A 89 -22.74 -9.56 11.46
N GLN A 90 -23.65 -8.68 11.05
CA GLN A 90 -24.03 -8.49 9.64
C GLN A 90 -22.88 -7.93 8.79
N PHE A 91 -21.92 -7.23 9.40
CA PHE A 91 -20.77 -6.68 8.71
C PHE A 91 -19.71 -7.76 8.53
N PHE A 92 -19.30 -8.02 7.28
CA PHE A 92 -18.22 -8.96 6.99
C PHE A 92 -16.94 -8.26 6.54
N SER A 93 -17.03 -6.99 6.16
CA SER A 93 -15.86 -6.24 5.72
C SER A 93 -15.98 -4.74 6.01
N PHE A 94 -14.83 -4.06 6.04
CA PHE A 94 -14.70 -2.62 6.17
C PHE A 94 -13.61 -2.08 5.25
N ASP A 95 -13.69 -0.79 4.93
CA ASP A 95 -12.70 -0.03 4.19
C ASP A 95 -12.88 1.48 4.44
N SER A 96 -11.86 2.29 4.16
CA SER A 96 -11.82 3.72 4.50
C SER A 96 -11.33 4.55 3.33
N ASP A 97 -11.81 5.79 3.22
CA ASP A 97 -11.29 6.76 2.24
C ASP A 97 -10.00 7.46 2.73
N ALA A 98 -9.52 7.15 3.95
CA ALA A 98 -8.34 7.77 4.55
C ALA A 98 -7.01 7.37 3.90
N GLU A 99 -7.00 6.25 3.19
CA GLU A 99 -5.83 5.75 2.46
C GLU A 99 -5.95 6.01 0.95
N LEU A 100 -6.96 6.76 0.51
CA LEU A 100 -7.00 7.23 -0.87
C LEU A 100 -5.93 8.31 -1.03
N ASP A 101 -4.99 8.03 -1.92
CA ASP A 101 -3.97 8.99 -2.32
C ASP A 101 -4.61 10.01 -3.27
N PHE A 102 -4.97 11.17 -2.73
CA PHE A 102 -5.48 12.30 -3.52
C PHE A 102 -4.36 13.17 -4.08
N SER A 103 -3.11 12.68 -4.09
CA SER A 103 -2.02 13.43 -4.73
C SER A 103 -2.37 13.65 -6.20
N ILE A 104 -2.85 14.87 -6.46
CA ILE A 104 -2.97 15.42 -7.80
C ILE A 104 -1.56 15.37 -8.35
N ASP A 105 -1.34 14.55 -9.37
CA ASP A 105 -0.12 14.60 -10.17
C ASP A 105 -0.06 15.98 -10.85
N ILE A 106 0.48 16.98 -10.16
CA ILE A 106 0.77 18.31 -10.71
C ILE A 106 2.05 18.23 -11.55
N GLY A 107 2.13 17.23 -12.43
CA GLY A 107 3.05 17.13 -13.53
C GLY A 107 2.57 17.97 -14.73
N SER A 108 3.18 19.14 -14.89
CA SER A 108 3.26 19.95 -16.12
C SER A 108 2.00 20.69 -16.64
N GLU A 109 2.13 22.03 -16.61
CA GLU A 109 1.38 23.13 -17.28
C GLU A 109 -0.17 23.14 -17.20
N PRO A 110 -0.80 24.26 -16.79
CA PRO A 110 -2.26 24.39 -16.79
C PRO A 110 -2.82 24.34 -18.20
N THR A 111 -3.75 23.42 -18.43
CA THR A 111 -4.56 23.32 -19.65
C THR A 111 -5.32 24.64 -19.86
N PRO A 112 -5.14 25.36 -20.99
CA PRO A 112 -5.93 26.56 -21.26
C PRO A 112 -7.37 26.15 -21.59
N GLY A 113 -8.31 26.36 -20.65
CA GLY A 113 -9.74 26.17 -20.90
C GLY A 113 -10.56 25.52 -19.80
N LEU A 114 -9.92 25.00 -18.75
CA LEU A 114 -10.58 24.78 -17.46
C LEU A 114 -10.38 26.07 -16.67
N GLU A 115 -11.46 26.83 -16.43
CA GLU A 115 -11.47 27.81 -15.33
C GLU A 115 -11.39 27.00 -14.03
N LEU A 116 -10.18 26.51 -13.71
CA LEU A 116 -9.80 26.18 -12.35
C LEU A 116 -10.07 27.45 -11.56
N ALA A 117 -11.04 27.39 -10.67
CA ALA A 117 -11.24 28.40 -9.65
C ALA A 117 -9.91 28.57 -8.93
N SER A 118 -9.14 29.59 -9.33
CA SER A 118 -7.88 30.00 -8.73
C SER A 118 -8.11 30.67 -7.37
N ASP A 119 -9.15 30.22 -6.66
CA ASP A 119 -9.57 30.64 -5.32
C ASP A 119 -9.46 29.49 -4.31
N LEU A 120 -8.93 28.32 -4.71
CA LEU A 120 -8.39 27.33 -3.78
C LEU A 120 -7.03 27.80 -3.25
N GLY A 121 -7.06 28.89 -2.48
CA GLY A 121 -5.98 29.19 -1.55
C GLY A 121 -5.96 28.09 -0.50
N SER A 122 -4.87 27.30 -0.45
CA SER A 122 -4.42 26.57 0.74
C SER A 122 -5.52 25.97 1.63
N ALA A 123 -6.52 25.31 1.06
CA ALA A 123 -7.29 24.32 1.81
C ALA A 123 -6.37 23.10 1.83
N THR A 124 -5.55 23.02 2.88
CA THR A 124 -4.81 21.82 3.20
C THR A 124 -5.80 20.66 3.32
N ASP A 125 -5.39 19.42 3.05
CA ASP A 125 -6.18 18.18 3.30
C ASP A 125 -6.83 18.10 4.70
N SER A 126 -6.52 19.04 5.59
CA SER A 126 -6.98 19.23 6.96
C SER A 126 -8.48 19.49 7.14
N GLU A 127 -9.25 19.88 6.11
CA GLU A 127 -10.67 20.22 6.30
C GLU A 127 -11.65 19.09 5.89
N ARG A 128 -11.26 18.18 4.98
CA ARG A 128 -12.15 17.09 4.57
C ARG A 128 -12.07 15.95 5.58
N LEU A 129 -13.21 15.62 6.18
CA LEU A 129 -13.28 14.46 7.05
C LEU A 129 -13.35 13.16 6.24
N ASN A 130 -12.44 12.25 6.54
CA ASN A 130 -12.45 10.86 6.12
C ASN A 130 -13.68 10.10 6.63
N ARG A 131 -13.94 8.97 6.00
CA ARG A 131 -15.09 8.08 6.21
C ARG A 131 -14.67 6.63 6.29
N LEU A 132 -15.25 5.93 7.24
CA LEU A 132 -15.14 4.48 7.40
C LEU A 132 -16.44 3.82 6.97
N TYR A 133 -16.33 2.83 6.08
CA TYR A 133 -17.45 2.11 5.52
C TYR A 133 -17.41 0.63 5.92
N PHE A 134 -18.58 0.03 6.03
CA PHE A 134 -18.79 -1.39 6.30
C PHE A 134 -19.67 -2.02 5.22
N LEU A 135 -19.41 -3.29 4.90
CA LEU A 135 -20.20 -4.07 3.96
C LEU A 135 -21.12 -5.07 4.65
N THR A 136 -22.39 -5.02 4.29
CA THR A 136 -23.33 -6.14 4.39
C THR A 136 -23.41 -6.85 3.03
N SER A 137 -24.24 -7.90 2.93
CA SER A 137 -24.41 -8.65 1.67
C SER A 137 -25.01 -7.82 0.53
N ASP A 138 -25.65 -6.71 0.86
CA ASP A 138 -26.50 -5.92 -0.02
C ASP A 138 -26.39 -4.40 0.18
N GLN A 139 -25.59 -3.93 1.15
CA GLN A 139 -25.42 -2.51 1.43
C GLN A 139 -23.98 -2.13 1.82
N ILE A 140 -23.60 -0.93 1.42
CA ILE A 140 -22.54 -0.16 2.07
C ILE A 140 -23.17 0.67 3.19
N VAL A 141 -22.55 0.63 4.36
CA VAL A 141 -22.97 1.33 5.57
C VAL A 141 -21.84 2.23 6.03
N GLU A 142 -22.12 3.51 6.24
CA GLU A 142 -21.15 4.51 6.68
C GLU A 142 -21.15 4.63 8.21
N LEU A 143 -19.97 4.75 8.81
CA LEU A 143 -19.82 5.09 10.21
C LEU A 143 -19.93 6.62 10.40
N ARG A 144 -20.88 7.04 11.22
CA ARG A 144 -21.10 8.41 11.70
C ARG A 144 -20.82 8.46 13.20
N PRO A 145 -19.54 8.59 13.61
CA PRO A 145 -19.15 8.49 15.01
C PRO A 145 -19.71 9.61 15.89
N GLU A 146 -20.26 10.68 15.35
CA GLU A 146 -20.94 11.75 16.07
C GLU A 146 -22.35 11.33 16.55
N ASP A 147 -23.03 10.44 15.83
CA ASP A 147 -24.38 9.97 16.18
C ASP A 147 -24.30 8.87 17.24
N SER A 148 -24.78 9.15 18.46
CA SER A 148 -24.76 8.18 19.57
C SER A 148 -25.86 7.12 19.49
N GLU A 149 -26.96 7.40 18.80
CA GLU A 149 -28.12 6.51 18.73
C GLU A 149 -28.02 5.57 17.51
N SER A 150 -27.52 6.09 16.39
CA SER A 150 -27.41 5.34 15.13
C SER A 150 -26.09 5.64 14.40
N PRO A 151 -24.95 5.17 14.93
CA PRO A 151 -23.64 5.44 14.33
C PRO A 151 -23.40 4.71 13.00
N PHE A 152 -24.18 3.69 12.65
CA PHE A 152 -24.03 2.93 11.40
C PHE A 152 -25.22 3.23 10.49
N GLN A 153 -24.99 4.04 9.45
CA GLN A 153 -26.06 4.54 8.59
C GLN A 153 -25.96 3.94 7.18
N PRO A 154 -27.03 3.33 6.64
CA PRO A 154 -27.02 2.84 5.27
C PRO A 154 -26.68 3.95 4.28
N ARG A 155 -25.76 3.67 3.37
CA ARG A 155 -25.25 4.62 2.38
C ARG A 155 -25.70 4.29 0.97
N LEU A 156 -25.59 3.03 0.58
CA LEU A 156 -25.80 2.59 -0.80
C LEU A 156 -26.18 1.11 -0.86
N ASP A 157 -27.21 0.76 -1.64
CA ASP A 157 -27.51 -0.63 -1.98
C ASP A 157 -26.52 -1.13 -3.04
N ILE A 158 -26.03 -2.36 -2.89
CA ILE A 158 -24.95 -2.92 -3.70
C ILE A 158 -25.21 -4.35 -4.19
N ASP A 159 -24.50 -4.72 -5.25
CA ASP A 159 -24.34 -6.10 -5.72
C ASP A 159 -22.92 -6.60 -5.41
N SER A 160 -22.80 -7.73 -4.72
CA SER A 160 -21.52 -8.31 -4.29
C SER A 160 -21.46 -9.81 -4.46
N ILE A 161 -20.25 -10.34 -4.62
CA ILE A 161 -19.93 -11.77 -4.61
C ILE A 161 -20.22 -12.42 -3.24
N VAL A 162 -20.29 -11.62 -2.16
CA VAL A 162 -20.54 -12.11 -0.80
C VAL A 162 -22.03 -12.09 -0.49
N ILE A 163 -22.63 -13.29 -0.44
CA ILE A 163 -24.06 -13.48 -0.14
C ILE A 163 -24.36 -13.82 1.33
N LYS A 164 -23.38 -13.65 2.22
CA LYS A 164 -23.47 -14.10 3.61
C LYS A 164 -24.13 -13.02 4.49
N SER A 165 -25.15 -13.41 5.25
CA SER A 165 -25.90 -12.49 6.14
C SER A 165 -25.27 -12.29 7.53
N SER A 166 -24.25 -13.06 7.89
CA SER A 166 -23.52 -12.92 9.15
C SER A 166 -22.08 -13.39 9.05
N SER A 167 -21.14 -12.70 9.69
CA SER A 167 -19.73 -13.08 9.78
C SER A 167 -19.22 -13.07 11.21
N ASN A 168 -18.33 -14.02 11.50
CA ASN A 168 -17.54 -14.02 12.72
C ASN A 168 -16.18 -13.36 12.51
N TYR A 169 -15.84 -13.06 11.25
CA TYR A 169 -14.57 -12.44 10.87
C TYR A 169 -14.88 -11.18 10.07
N LEU A 170 -14.38 -10.05 10.57
CA LEU A 170 -14.43 -8.77 9.90
C LEU A 170 -13.14 -8.59 9.11
N LYS A 171 -13.25 -8.58 7.78
CA LYS A 171 -12.09 -8.49 6.88
C LYS A 171 -11.90 -7.05 6.40
N ARG A 172 -10.68 -6.51 6.41
CA ARG A 172 -10.39 -5.32 5.60
C ARG A 172 -10.47 -5.64 4.11
N ALA A 173 -11.30 -4.91 3.37
CA ALA A 173 -11.37 -5.02 1.92
C ALA A 173 -10.90 -3.72 1.25
N ASN A 174 -11.13 -3.66 -0.06
CA ASN A 174 -10.51 -2.75 -1.00
C ASN A 174 -11.59 -2.29 -1.98
N PHE A 175 -12.69 -1.78 -1.43
CA PHE A 175 -13.90 -1.43 -2.18
C PHE A 175 -14.18 0.06 -2.22
N VAL A 176 -13.52 0.87 -1.39
CA VAL A 176 -13.56 2.35 -1.44
C VAL A 176 -12.44 2.81 -2.37
N ARG A 177 -12.77 3.60 -3.39
CA ARG A 177 -11.84 4.02 -4.45
C ARG A 177 -12.10 5.48 -4.83
N ASP A 178 -11.14 6.11 -5.48
CA ASP A 178 -11.36 7.32 -6.26
C ASP A 178 -11.23 6.92 -7.75
N LEU A 179 -12.36 6.61 -8.40
CA LEU A 179 -12.39 6.10 -9.77
C LEU A 179 -12.33 7.23 -10.79
N ASN A 180 -12.81 8.42 -10.43
CA ASN A 180 -12.95 9.58 -11.33
C ASN A 180 -12.06 10.78 -10.95
N GLN A 181 -11.21 10.65 -9.93
CA GLN A 181 -10.29 11.67 -9.43
C GLN A 181 -11.00 12.95 -8.95
N ASP A 182 -12.22 12.82 -8.38
CA ASP A 182 -13.01 13.94 -7.87
C ASP A 182 -12.90 14.14 -6.35
N THR A 183 -12.02 13.38 -5.70
CA THR A 183 -11.76 13.34 -4.25
C THR A 183 -12.91 12.83 -3.37
N ASP A 184 -14.06 12.51 -3.97
CA ASP A 184 -15.17 11.88 -3.27
C ASP A 184 -15.05 10.35 -3.37
N PRO A 185 -15.46 9.61 -2.33
CA PRO A 185 -15.32 8.16 -2.33
C PRO A 185 -16.34 7.50 -3.27
N ASP A 186 -15.79 6.77 -4.25
CA ASP A 186 -16.48 5.81 -5.11
C ASP A 186 -16.40 4.40 -4.53
N PHE A 187 -17.19 3.48 -5.12
CA PHE A 187 -17.12 2.07 -4.73
C PHE A 187 -16.97 1.11 -5.91
N ALA A 188 -16.16 0.06 -5.71
CA ALA A 188 -15.94 -0.99 -6.69
C ALA A 188 -16.05 -2.38 -6.05
N LEU A 189 -17.02 -3.18 -6.51
CA LEU A 189 -17.37 -4.47 -5.91
C LEU A 189 -17.57 -5.54 -6.99
N ALA A 190 -16.81 -6.62 -6.92
CA ALA A 190 -17.00 -7.76 -7.80
C ALA A 190 -18.28 -8.53 -7.43
N ASP A 191 -18.99 -9.02 -8.44
CA ASP A 191 -20.05 -10.03 -8.32
C ASP A 191 -19.75 -11.26 -9.20
N PHE A 192 -20.73 -12.15 -9.36
CA PHE A 192 -20.55 -13.40 -10.13
C PHE A 192 -20.36 -13.21 -11.64
N ASN A 193 -20.62 -12.02 -12.19
CA ASN A 193 -20.64 -11.73 -13.62
C ASN A 193 -19.86 -10.46 -14.02
N GLY A 194 -19.10 -9.84 -13.11
CA GLY A 194 -18.35 -8.62 -13.42
C GLY A 194 -17.96 -7.83 -12.18
N ILE A 195 -17.62 -6.56 -12.40
CA ILE A 195 -17.40 -5.58 -11.33
C ILE A 195 -18.46 -4.48 -11.41
N ASN A 196 -19.09 -4.18 -10.28
CA ASN A 196 -20.01 -3.07 -10.09
C ASN A 196 -19.23 -1.86 -9.61
N LEU A 197 -19.36 -0.76 -10.34
CA LEU A 197 -18.80 0.55 -10.05
C LEU A 197 -19.93 1.47 -9.61
N TYR A 198 -19.72 2.21 -8.55
CA TYR A 198 -20.65 3.19 -8.02
C TYR A 198 -19.90 4.52 -7.94
N LEU A 199 -20.02 5.32 -9.00
CA LEU A 199 -19.32 6.59 -9.14
C LEU A 199 -20.13 7.70 -8.48
N SER A 200 -19.48 8.44 -7.60
CA SER A 200 -20.07 9.50 -6.79
C SER A 200 -20.40 10.72 -7.65
N GLN A 201 -21.46 11.44 -7.26
CA GLN A 201 -21.95 12.61 -7.97
C GLN A 201 -22.47 13.62 -6.97
N ARG A 202 -21.83 14.79 -6.92
CA ARG A 202 -22.32 15.93 -6.13
C ARG A 202 -23.63 16.46 -6.69
N GLN A 203 -24.66 16.51 -5.85
CA GLN A 203 -25.95 17.07 -6.23
C GLN A 203 -25.92 18.60 -6.13
N GLN A 204 -26.24 19.31 -7.21
CA GLN A 204 -26.35 20.77 -7.19
C GLN A 204 -27.47 21.23 -6.24
N GLY A 205 -27.14 22.05 -5.24
CA GLY A 205 -28.13 22.95 -4.62
C GLY A 205 -28.29 22.95 -3.09
N THR A 206 -27.49 22.25 -2.30
CA THR A 206 -27.52 22.40 -0.83
C THR A 206 -26.13 22.38 -0.22
N ALA A 207 -25.58 23.57 0.02
CA ALA A 207 -24.36 23.76 0.80
C ALA A 207 -24.68 23.59 2.30
N GLN A 208 -24.45 22.38 2.83
CA GLN A 208 -24.00 22.09 4.20
C GLN A 208 -23.17 20.80 4.16
N GLU A 209 -22.16 20.71 5.04
CA GLU A 209 -21.26 19.56 5.19
C GLU A 209 -22.01 18.22 5.08
N GLY A 210 -21.56 17.37 4.15
CA GLY A 210 -22.27 16.16 3.78
C GLY A 210 -23.23 16.35 2.61
N GLU A 211 -22.79 17.04 1.54
CA GLU A 211 -23.49 17.02 0.25
C GLU A 211 -23.94 15.58 -0.04
N LEU A 212 -25.23 15.41 -0.32
CA LEU A 212 -25.78 14.09 -0.63
C LEU A 212 -25.16 13.62 -1.95
N LEU A 213 -24.05 12.88 -1.88
CA LEU A 213 -23.55 12.18 -3.06
C LEU A 213 -24.62 11.19 -3.49
N SER A 214 -25.06 11.32 -4.74
CA SER A 214 -25.71 10.22 -5.44
C SER A 214 -24.65 9.37 -6.12
N TYR A 215 -24.98 8.11 -6.41
CA TYR A 215 -24.07 7.20 -7.09
C TYR A 215 -24.65 6.78 -8.43
N LYS A 216 -23.85 6.93 -9.49
CA LYS A 216 -24.12 6.33 -10.79
C LYS A 216 -23.54 4.91 -10.80
N HIS A 217 -24.42 3.93 -10.98
CA HIS A 217 -24.02 2.53 -11.11
C HIS A 217 -23.63 2.20 -12.55
N GLN A 218 -22.48 1.54 -12.71
CA GLN A 218 -22.05 0.93 -13.96
C GLN A 218 -21.48 -0.47 -13.67
N LYS A 219 -21.71 -1.42 -14.58
CA LYS A 219 -21.13 -2.76 -14.47
C LYS A 219 -20.18 -3.03 -15.63
N LEU A 220 -18.92 -3.34 -15.33
CA LEU A 220 -17.93 -3.74 -16.34
C LEU A 220 -17.77 -5.27 -16.41
N PRO A 221 -17.47 -5.84 -17.60
CA PRO A 221 -17.34 -7.29 -17.81
C PRO A 221 -16.00 -7.86 -17.31
N VAL A 222 -15.52 -7.42 -16.13
CA VAL A 222 -14.32 -7.95 -15.47
C VAL A 222 -14.71 -9.21 -14.71
N LEU A 223 -14.70 -10.36 -15.39
CA LEU A 223 -15.20 -11.61 -14.82
C LEU A 223 -14.31 -12.12 -13.67
N PRO A 224 -14.90 -12.66 -12.58
CA PRO A 224 -14.14 -13.33 -11.55
C PRO A 224 -13.42 -14.57 -12.11
N ILE A 225 -12.37 -15.01 -11.42
CA ILE A 225 -11.76 -16.31 -11.65
C ILE A 225 -12.70 -17.36 -11.04
N VAL A 226 -13.12 -18.33 -11.84
CA VAL A 226 -14.06 -19.38 -11.41
C VAL A 226 -13.34 -20.72 -11.41
N GLU A 227 -13.25 -21.33 -10.23
CA GLU A 227 -12.77 -22.70 -10.08
C GLU A 227 -13.96 -23.63 -9.81
N VAL A 228 -14.14 -24.65 -10.66
CA VAL A 228 -15.10 -25.72 -10.45
C VAL A 228 -14.33 -26.96 -10.02
N PHE A 229 -14.53 -27.41 -8.79
CA PHE A 229 -13.84 -28.57 -8.24
C PHE A 229 -14.83 -29.50 -7.53
N GLU A 230 -14.92 -30.75 -7.99
CA GLU A 230 -15.86 -31.75 -7.48
C GLU A 230 -17.32 -31.23 -7.35
N SER A 231 -17.74 -30.89 -6.12
CA SER A 231 -19.08 -30.39 -5.78
C SER A 231 -19.08 -28.93 -5.31
N SER A 232 -17.98 -28.19 -5.48
CA SER A 232 -17.88 -26.78 -5.13
C SER A 232 -17.56 -25.92 -6.35
N VAL A 233 -17.99 -24.67 -6.28
CA VAL A 233 -17.58 -23.59 -7.19
C VAL A 233 -17.01 -22.49 -6.31
N SER A 234 -15.76 -22.11 -6.57
CA SER A 234 -15.11 -20.98 -5.93
C SER A 234 -15.06 -19.81 -6.91
N TYR A 235 -15.37 -18.62 -6.42
CA TYR A 235 -15.24 -17.38 -7.16
C TYR A 235 -14.20 -16.51 -6.47
N THR A 236 -13.17 -16.15 -7.22
CA THR A 236 -12.10 -15.26 -6.76
C THR A 236 -12.19 -13.95 -7.55
N GLN A 237 -12.15 -12.83 -6.83
CA GLN A 237 -12.13 -11.51 -7.47
C GLN A 237 -10.91 -11.39 -8.37
N ARG A 238 -11.11 -10.95 -9.62
CA ARG A 238 -10.00 -10.70 -10.54
C ARG A 238 -9.28 -9.41 -10.14
N LYS A 239 -7.95 -9.40 -10.20
CA LYS A 239 -7.14 -8.20 -9.98
C LYS A 239 -7.30 -7.25 -11.17
N TRP A 240 -7.46 -5.97 -10.88
CA TRP A 240 -7.57 -4.87 -11.84
C TRP A 240 -6.87 -3.64 -11.28
N PHE A 241 -6.58 -2.67 -12.13
CA PHE A 241 -5.75 -1.51 -11.83
C PHE A 241 -6.44 -0.22 -12.29
N LEU A 242 -6.20 0.88 -11.58
CA LEU A 242 -6.56 2.24 -11.97
C LEU A 242 -5.31 2.95 -12.46
N VAL A 243 -5.21 3.22 -13.76
CA VAL A 243 -4.01 3.76 -14.40
C VAL A 243 -4.37 4.54 -15.66
N ASP A 244 -3.62 5.60 -15.98
CA ASP A 244 -3.82 6.39 -17.20
C ASP A 244 -3.14 5.73 -18.41
N MET A 245 -3.89 4.94 -19.18
CA MET A 245 -3.34 4.13 -20.27
C MET A 245 -3.34 4.84 -21.63
N ASN A 246 -4.03 5.98 -21.74
CA ASN A 246 -4.08 6.80 -22.96
C ASN A 246 -3.43 8.18 -22.80
N GLN A 247 -2.90 8.49 -21.62
CA GLN A 247 -2.27 9.75 -21.25
C GLN A 247 -3.20 10.96 -21.34
N ASP A 248 -4.46 10.78 -20.94
CA ASP A 248 -5.47 11.85 -20.87
C ASP A 248 -5.65 12.44 -19.46
N LYS A 249 -4.81 12.00 -18.52
CA LYS A 249 -4.79 12.36 -17.09
C LYS A 249 -6.04 11.88 -16.33
N ARG A 250 -6.74 10.86 -16.80
CA ARG A 250 -7.81 10.18 -16.06
C ARG A 250 -7.40 8.74 -15.77
N SER A 251 -7.86 8.23 -14.64
CA SER A 251 -7.70 6.82 -14.28
C SER A 251 -8.56 5.95 -15.21
N ASP A 252 -7.96 4.99 -15.90
CA ASP A 252 -8.65 3.95 -16.65
C ASP A 252 -8.68 2.64 -15.85
N ILE A 253 -9.65 1.76 -16.12
CA ILE A 253 -9.68 0.42 -15.52
C ILE A 253 -8.98 -0.57 -16.44
N ALA A 254 -7.81 -1.06 -16.02
CA ALA A 254 -7.02 -2.05 -16.75
C ALA A 254 -7.01 -3.40 -16.03
N TRP A 255 -7.06 -4.50 -16.79
CA TRP A 255 -6.89 -5.85 -16.25
C TRP A 255 -6.30 -6.79 -17.30
N VAL A 256 -5.66 -7.88 -16.86
CA VAL A 256 -4.93 -8.77 -17.75
C VAL A 256 -5.80 -9.94 -18.21
N ASN A 257 -5.73 -10.20 -19.52
CA ASN A 257 -6.25 -11.40 -20.18
C ASN A 257 -5.12 -12.06 -20.99
N ASP A 258 -4.23 -12.80 -20.33
CA ASP A 258 -3.11 -13.57 -20.91
C ASP A 258 -2.43 -12.94 -22.15
N GLY A 259 -1.38 -12.15 -21.92
CA GLY A 259 -0.61 -11.52 -23.00
C GLY A 259 -1.19 -10.21 -23.53
N GLU A 260 -2.34 -9.78 -23.03
CA GLU A 260 -2.94 -8.48 -23.32
C GLU A 260 -3.52 -7.84 -22.06
N LEU A 261 -3.48 -6.51 -22.02
CA LEU A 261 -4.25 -5.68 -21.11
C LEU A 261 -5.57 -5.32 -21.80
N LEU A 262 -6.66 -5.52 -21.10
CA LEU A 262 -7.98 -5.03 -21.44
C LEU A 262 -8.23 -3.75 -20.66
N VAL A 263 -8.39 -2.64 -21.40
CA VAL A 263 -8.45 -1.29 -20.84
C VAL A 263 -9.82 -0.67 -21.12
N HIS A 264 -10.57 -0.42 -20.06
CA HIS A 264 -11.82 0.33 -20.07
C HIS A 264 -11.51 1.80 -19.84
N TYR A 265 -11.33 2.56 -20.93
CA TYR A 265 -11.01 3.99 -20.83
C TYR A 265 -12.11 4.79 -20.16
N ALA A 266 -11.74 5.78 -19.35
CA ALA A 266 -12.67 6.73 -18.76
C ALA A 266 -13.41 7.54 -19.86
N GLN A 267 -14.70 7.79 -19.65
CA GLN A 267 -15.57 8.59 -20.51
C GLN A 267 -16.26 9.69 -19.69
N GLY A 268 -15.80 10.93 -19.85
CA GLY A 268 -16.31 12.05 -19.05
C GLY A 268 -15.93 11.88 -17.57
N GLU A 269 -16.79 12.38 -16.67
CA GLU A 269 -16.51 12.38 -15.22
C GLU A 269 -17.00 11.12 -14.49
N ASN A 270 -17.86 10.30 -15.10
CA ASN A 270 -18.64 9.30 -14.34
C ASN A 270 -19.00 8.05 -15.16
N GLU A 271 -18.12 7.63 -16.07
CA GLU A 271 -18.36 6.45 -16.91
C GLU A 271 -17.05 5.87 -17.44
N PHE A 272 -17.08 4.58 -17.77
CA PHE A 272 -16.00 3.89 -18.47
C PHE A 272 -16.51 3.22 -19.74
N ASN A 273 -15.64 3.00 -20.73
CA ASN A 273 -15.99 2.22 -21.91
C ASN A 273 -16.41 0.80 -21.53
N GLN A 274 -17.56 0.34 -22.03
CA GLN A 274 -18.01 -1.04 -21.78
C GLN A 274 -17.15 -2.09 -22.49
N GLU A 275 -16.80 -1.81 -23.74
CA GLU A 275 -15.90 -2.63 -24.54
C GLU A 275 -14.45 -2.17 -24.30
N PRO A 276 -13.55 -3.05 -23.82
CA PRO A 276 -12.18 -2.66 -23.54
C PRO A 276 -11.37 -2.52 -24.84
N SER A 277 -10.40 -1.63 -24.81
CA SER A 277 -9.31 -1.62 -25.80
C SER A 277 -8.23 -2.62 -25.40
N GLN A 278 -7.57 -3.21 -26.39
CA GLN A 278 -6.52 -4.21 -26.18
C GLN A 278 -5.15 -3.58 -26.32
N VAL A 279 -4.29 -3.76 -25.31
CA VAL A 279 -2.88 -3.38 -25.35
C VAL A 279 -2.04 -4.65 -25.20
N ALA A 280 -1.26 -4.99 -26.22
CA ALA A 280 -0.43 -6.19 -26.21
C ALA A 280 0.73 -6.05 -25.21
N ILE A 281 0.93 -7.09 -24.40
CA ILE A 281 2.08 -7.25 -23.50
C ILE A 281 2.83 -8.54 -23.87
N ASN A 282 3.81 -8.97 -23.06
CA ASN A 282 4.45 -10.26 -23.27
C ASN A 282 3.42 -11.39 -23.09
N GLN A 283 3.32 -12.28 -24.09
CA GLN A 283 2.33 -13.37 -24.14
C GLN A 283 2.37 -14.35 -22.97
N GLN A 284 3.45 -14.38 -22.20
CA GLN A 284 3.58 -15.21 -21.01
C GLN A 284 3.00 -14.55 -19.75
N ILE A 285 2.72 -13.24 -19.77
CA ILE A 285 2.19 -12.51 -18.61
C ILE A 285 0.70 -12.83 -18.47
N SER A 286 0.33 -13.41 -17.32
CA SER A 286 -1.04 -13.69 -16.94
C SER A 286 -1.56 -12.72 -15.88
N GLY A 287 -2.89 -12.63 -15.79
CA GLY A 287 -3.62 -11.94 -14.72
C GLY A 287 -4.07 -12.86 -13.59
N GLN A 288 -3.66 -14.14 -13.65
CA GLN A 288 -4.04 -15.17 -12.71
C GLN A 288 -2.80 -15.83 -12.12
N ASN A 289 -2.84 -16.14 -10.82
CA ASN A 289 -1.74 -16.86 -10.20
C ASN A 289 -1.73 -18.32 -10.65
N TRP A 290 -0.54 -18.91 -10.70
CA TRP A 290 -0.39 -20.33 -11.04
C TRP A 290 -1.14 -21.25 -10.06
N TRP A 291 -1.23 -20.91 -8.77
CA TRP A 291 -1.97 -21.73 -7.79
C TRP A 291 -3.50 -21.65 -7.97
N ASP A 292 -3.99 -20.66 -8.70
CA ASP A 292 -5.40 -20.54 -9.10
C ASP A 292 -5.66 -21.28 -10.42
N THR A 293 -4.62 -21.79 -11.07
CA THR A 293 -4.70 -22.47 -12.37
C THR A 293 -4.81 -23.99 -12.18
N ARG A 294 -5.58 -24.64 -13.07
CA ARG A 294 -5.76 -26.10 -13.10
C ARG A 294 -5.51 -26.64 -14.50
N ASN A 295 -5.00 -27.86 -14.58
CA ASN A 295 -4.93 -28.61 -15.82
C ASN A 295 -6.34 -29.04 -16.28
N ALA A 296 -6.46 -29.46 -17.55
CA ALA A 296 -7.72 -29.93 -18.12
C ALA A 296 -8.32 -31.16 -17.40
N ASP A 297 -7.50 -31.90 -16.64
CA ASP A 297 -7.93 -33.02 -15.80
C ASP A 297 -8.30 -32.61 -14.36
N GLY A 298 -8.28 -31.31 -14.05
CA GLY A 298 -8.57 -30.74 -12.73
C GLY A 298 -7.41 -30.81 -11.74
N SER A 299 -6.23 -31.31 -12.14
CA SER A 299 -5.05 -31.31 -11.27
C SER A 299 -4.40 -29.93 -11.15
N ASN A 300 -3.66 -29.70 -10.07
CA ASN A 300 -2.79 -28.53 -9.94
C ASN A 300 -1.69 -28.56 -11.01
N LEU A 301 -1.18 -27.37 -11.37
CA LEU A 301 -0.01 -27.27 -12.23
C LEU A 301 1.18 -28.06 -11.67
N ASP A 302 1.91 -28.73 -12.56
CA ASP A 302 3.15 -29.42 -12.22
C ASP A 302 4.23 -28.39 -11.86
N GLN A 303 4.61 -28.38 -10.58
CA GLN A 303 5.60 -27.43 -10.05
C GLN A 303 7.04 -27.82 -10.41
N SER A 304 7.29 -29.03 -10.92
CA SER A 304 8.66 -29.47 -11.24
C SER A 304 9.28 -28.74 -12.43
N LYS A 305 8.47 -28.00 -13.19
CA LYS A 305 8.87 -27.16 -14.33
C LYS A 305 8.04 -25.89 -14.39
N LEU A 306 7.76 -25.29 -13.24
CA LEU A 306 6.99 -24.06 -13.17
C LEU A 306 7.77 -22.94 -13.87
N ASP A 307 7.10 -22.24 -14.77
CA ASP A 307 7.57 -21.03 -15.45
C ASP A 307 6.35 -20.13 -15.64
N HIS A 308 6.04 -19.30 -14.64
CA HIS A 308 4.81 -18.52 -14.59
C HIS A 308 5.09 -17.04 -14.37
N LYS A 309 4.50 -16.19 -15.19
CA LYS A 309 4.59 -14.72 -15.06
C LYS A 309 3.21 -14.16 -14.72
N ASN A 310 3.11 -13.44 -13.61
CA ASN A 310 1.87 -12.80 -13.17
C ASN A 310 2.08 -11.30 -13.02
N LEU A 311 1.16 -10.48 -13.56
CA LEU A 311 1.20 -9.04 -13.35
C LEU A 311 0.84 -8.69 -11.90
N GLU A 312 1.74 -7.99 -11.21
CA GLU A 312 1.58 -7.62 -9.81
C GLU A 312 1.25 -6.14 -9.60
N ARG A 313 1.80 -5.24 -10.42
CA ARG A 313 1.58 -3.80 -10.28
C ARG A 313 1.55 -3.14 -11.65
N MET A 314 0.73 -2.10 -11.75
CA MET A 314 0.78 -1.11 -12.83
C MET A 314 0.87 0.25 -12.16
N ASP A 315 1.92 1.00 -12.44
CA ASP A 315 2.19 2.31 -11.82
C ASP A 315 3.31 3.06 -12.57
N ASP A 316 3.47 4.36 -12.36
CA ASP A 316 4.68 5.09 -12.82
C ASP A 316 5.84 4.84 -11.85
N ILE A 317 6.83 4.04 -12.27
CA ILE A 317 7.93 3.59 -11.40
C ILE A 317 9.16 4.47 -11.59
N ASP A 318 9.37 5.01 -12.79
CA ASP A 318 10.53 5.83 -13.13
C ASP A 318 10.25 7.33 -13.22
N GLY A 319 9.04 7.75 -12.86
CA GLY A 319 8.63 9.14 -12.72
C GLY A 319 8.56 9.88 -14.06
N ASP A 320 8.30 9.16 -15.16
CA ASP A 320 8.20 9.74 -16.51
C ASP A 320 6.76 10.06 -16.94
N GLY A 321 5.78 9.77 -16.08
CA GLY A 321 4.35 9.95 -16.31
C GLY A 321 3.73 8.84 -17.17
N ILE A 322 4.41 7.73 -17.39
CA ILE A 322 3.92 6.58 -18.17
C ILE A 322 3.75 5.38 -17.24
N THR A 323 2.60 4.70 -17.36
CA THR A 323 2.35 3.49 -16.60
C THR A 323 3.32 2.36 -16.98
N ASP A 324 4.06 1.86 -16.01
CA ASP A 324 4.96 0.71 -16.08
C ASP A 324 4.30 -0.58 -15.56
N LEU A 325 4.92 -1.73 -15.83
CA LEU A 325 4.46 -3.03 -15.33
C LEU A 325 5.50 -3.67 -14.39
N VAL A 326 5.03 -4.23 -13.28
CA VAL A 326 5.81 -5.14 -12.43
C VAL A 326 5.22 -6.54 -12.51
N VAL A 327 6.02 -7.49 -12.96
CA VAL A 327 5.61 -8.87 -13.19
C VAL A 327 6.39 -9.80 -12.27
N ARG A 328 5.71 -10.60 -11.46
CA ARG A 328 6.35 -11.68 -10.71
C ARG A 328 6.57 -12.87 -11.64
N HIS A 329 7.81 -13.30 -11.76
CA HIS A 329 8.23 -14.49 -12.51
C HIS A 329 8.59 -15.60 -11.53
N SER A 330 7.66 -16.55 -11.34
CA SER A 330 7.87 -17.72 -10.49
C SER A 330 8.41 -18.88 -11.34
N THR A 331 9.62 -19.33 -11.00
CA THR A 331 10.25 -20.50 -11.62
C THR A 331 10.50 -21.59 -10.59
N SER A 332 10.34 -22.85 -10.99
CA SER A 332 10.73 -23.98 -10.16
C SER A 332 11.18 -25.17 -10.99
N SER A 333 12.32 -25.76 -10.62
CA SER A 333 12.79 -27.07 -11.13
C SER A 333 12.68 -28.19 -10.10
N GLY A 334 12.06 -27.90 -8.95
CA GLY A 334 11.99 -28.78 -7.78
C GLY A 334 11.68 -27.99 -6.51
N VAL A 335 11.41 -28.70 -5.41
CA VAL A 335 10.94 -28.09 -4.15
C VAL A 335 11.91 -27.07 -3.55
N LEU A 336 13.22 -27.24 -3.77
CA LEU A 336 14.27 -26.36 -3.25
C LEU A 336 14.80 -25.36 -4.28
N ASP A 337 14.57 -25.62 -5.57
CA ASP A 337 15.03 -24.77 -6.66
C ASP A 337 13.86 -23.89 -7.12
N ARG A 338 13.34 -23.06 -6.21
CA ARG A 338 12.25 -22.13 -6.50
C ARG A 338 12.76 -20.69 -6.42
N SER A 339 12.59 -19.94 -7.49
CA SER A 339 12.80 -18.49 -7.48
C SER A 339 11.49 -17.75 -7.76
N ASN A 340 11.35 -16.60 -7.13
CA ASN A 340 10.48 -15.56 -7.63
C ASN A 340 11.40 -14.40 -7.99
N ASP A 341 11.39 -13.97 -9.24
CA ASP A 341 12.05 -12.73 -9.64
C ASP A 341 10.96 -11.71 -9.96
N TYR A 342 11.25 -10.42 -9.78
CA TYR A 342 10.34 -9.37 -10.21
C TYR A 342 10.90 -8.66 -11.44
N GLN A 343 10.09 -8.57 -12.48
CA GLN A 343 10.47 -8.03 -13.78
C GLN A 343 9.78 -6.69 -13.99
N VAL A 344 10.56 -5.64 -14.20
CA VAL A 344 10.07 -4.29 -14.48
C VAL A 344 10.08 -4.06 -15.98
N TYR A 345 8.91 -3.73 -16.55
CA TYR A 345 8.76 -3.35 -17.95
C TYR A 345 8.35 -1.88 -18.01
N LEU A 346 9.26 -1.03 -18.48
CA LEU A 346 8.94 0.39 -18.63
C LEU A 346 8.00 0.62 -19.83
N GLY A 347 6.99 1.45 -19.62
CA GLY A 347 6.04 1.87 -20.64
C GLY A 347 6.70 2.80 -21.66
N GLN A 348 6.16 2.82 -22.88
CA GLN A 348 6.58 3.78 -23.90
C GLN A 348 5.35 4.38 -24.57
N LYS A 349 5.32 5.71 -24.67
CA LYS A 349 4.25 6.42 -25.36
C LYS A 349 4.37 6.24 -26.87
N THR A 350 3.26 5.91 -27.52
CA THR A 350 3.06 6.07 -28.96
C THR A 350 1.94 7.07 -29.24
N GLU A 351 1.65 7.37 -30.51
CA GLU A 351 0.56 8.28 -30.88
C GLU A 351 -0.83 7.80 -30.41
N GLN A 352 -1.01 6.52 -30.08
CA GLN A 352 -2.32 5.90 -29.88
C GLN A 352 -2.46 5.15 -28.54
N ALA A 353 -1.36 4.72 -27.92
CA ALA A 353 -1.38 3.95 -26.67
C ALA A 353 0.01 3.88 -26.01
N ILE A 354 0.05 3.44 -24.76
CA ILE A 354 1.26 2.92 -24.12
C ILE A 354 1.59 1.54 -24.71
N ILE A 355 2.86 1.30 -25.02
CA ILE A 355 3.37 -0.01 -25.46
C ILE A 355 4.47 -0.50 -24.53
N TYR A 356 4.66 -1.82 -24.49
CA TYR A 356 5.67 -2.46 -23.65
C TYR A 356 6.62 -3.33 -24.48
N SER A 357 7.89 -3.35 -24.07
CA SER A 357 8.88 -4.28 -24.61
C SER A 357 8.50 -5.73 -24.29
N GLN A 358 8.91 -6.67 -25.14
CA GLN A 358 8.75 -8.11 -24.89
C GLN A 358 9.73 -8.64 -23.83
N GLN A 359 10.79 -7.88 -23.52
CA GLN A 359 11.77 -8.20 -22.48
C GLN A 359 11.75 -7.11 -21.40
N PRO A 360 11.95 -7.48 -20.13
CA PRO A 360 11.96 -6.50 -19.04
C PRO A 360 13.17 -5.58 -19.15
N THR A 361 12.99 -4.34 -18.69
CA THR A 361 14.06 -3.36 -18.51
C THR A 361 15.00 -3.82 -17.39
N THR A 362 14.42 -4.30 -16.29
CA THR A 362 15.17 -4.83 -15.14
C THR A 362 14.56 -6.13 -14.63
N VAL A 363 15.42 -7.05 -14.20
CA VAL A 363 15.04 -8.19 -13.37
C VAL A 363 15.60 -7.98 -11.97
N LEU A 364 14.71 -7.84 -10.99
CA LEU A 364 14.99 -7.80 -9.57
C LEU A 364 15.04 -9.24 -9.07
N ALA A 365 16.24 -9.79 -9.06
CA ALA A 365 16.53 -11.15 -8.60
C ALA A 365 17.53 -11.11 -7.43
N SER A 366 17.50 -12.16 -6.61
CA SER A 366 18.47 -12.42 -5.56
C SER A 366 19.08 -13.82 -5.74
N GLU A 367 20.19 -14.11 -5.07
CA GLU A 367 20.73 -15.48 -5.03
C GLU A 367 19.77 -16.45 -4.32
N GLY A 368 18.91 -15.94 -3.44
CA GLY A 368 17.84 -16.67 -2.76
C GLY A 368 16.45 -16.49 -3.38
N THR A 369 15.43 -17.08 -2.75
CA THR A 369 14.03 -16.84 -3.12
C THR A 369 13.61 -15.44 -2.69
N VAL A 370 13.22 -14.59 -3.64
CA VAL A 370 12.59 -13.30 -3.31
C VAL A 370 11.18 -13.53 -2.77
N GLY A 371 10.91 -12.91 -1.62
CA GLY A 371 9.59 -12.82 -1.02
C GLY A 371 8.83 -11.60 -1.53
N ASP A 372 8.42 -10.75 -0.59
CA ASP A 372 7.70 -9.52 -0.87
C ASP A 372 8.64 -8.40 -1.32
N ILE A 373 8.11 -7.52 -2.16
CA ILE A 373 8.76 -6.28 -2.60
C ILE A 373 7.87 -5.08 -2.32
N GLU A 374 8.49 -3.95 -2.02
CA GLU A 374 7.82 -2.66 -1.81
C GLU A 374 8.48 -1.62 -2.70
N PHE A 375 7.67 -0.89 -3.47
CA PHE A 375 8.10 0.28 -4.22
C PHE A 375 7.88 1.51 -3.34
N VAL A 376 8.91 2.33 -3.22
CA VAL A 376 8.92 3.46 -2.29
C VAL A 376 9.86 4.54 -2.80
N ASP A 377 9.38 5.77 -2.87
CA ASP A 377 10.21 6.94 -3.09
C ASP A 377 10.97 7.26 -1.78
N LEU A 378 12.26 6.93 -1.73
CA LEU A 378 13.07 7.11 -0.53
C LEU A 378 13.57 8.54 -0.34
N ASN A 379 13.58 9.34 -1.40
CA ASN A 379 14.27 10.62 -1.45
C ASN A 379 13.41 11.80 -1.98
N GLN A 380 12.13 11.54 -2.23
CA GLN A 380 11.13 12.47 -2.76
C GLN A 380 11.46 13.01 -4.17
N ASP A 381 12.05 12.19 -5.04
CA ASP A 381 12.33 12.55 -6.44
C ASP A 381 11.31 12.01 -7.45
N ALA A 382 10.19 11.48 -6.96
CA ALA A 382 9.10 10.85 -7.70
C ALA A 382 9.49 9.56 -8.45
N ARG A 383 10.71 9.06 -8.24
CA ARG A 383 11.15 7.76 -8.75
C ARG A 383 11.12 6.77 -7.60
N GLN A 384 10.59 5.58 -7.88
CA GLN A 384 10.48 4.55 -6.86
C GLN A 384 11.81 3.80 -6.72
N GLU A 385 12.28 3.62 -5.50
CA GLU A 385 13.22 2.57 -5.14
C GLU A 385 12.48 1.26 -4.82
N VAL A 386 13.21 0.15 -4.78
CA VAL A 386 12.63 -1.15 -4.42
C VAL A 386 13.29 -1.73 -3.19
N LEU A 387 12.49 -1.93 -2.14
CA LEU A 387 12.84 -2.74 -0.99
C LEU A 387 12.46 -4.20 -1.28
N VAL A 388 13.40 -5.12 -1.09
CA VAL A 388 13.26 -6.53 -1.43
C VAL A 388 13.63 -7.39 -0.22
N SER A 389 12.75 -8.32 0.14
CA SER A 389 13.04 -9.37 1.12
C SER A 389 13.46 -10.65 0.41
N SER A 390 14.62 -11.21 0.78
CA SER A 390 15.21 -12.39 0.14
C SER A 390 15.62 -13.44 1.18
N PHE A 391 15.41 -14.72 0.85
CA PHE A 391 15.73 -15.86 1.70
C PHE A 391 16.60 -16.88 0.98
N ASP A 392 17.70 -17.32 1.57
CA ASP A 392 18.44 -18.49 1.08
C ASP A 392 17.78 -19.78 1.59
N ILE A 393 17.14 -20.53 0.69
CA ILE A 393 16.48 -21.81 1.01
C ILE A 393 17.36 -22.96 0.55
N SER A 394 18.33 -23.35 1.39
CA SER A 394 19.15 -24.54 1.17
C SER A 394 18.90 -25.62 2.22
N VAL A 395 19.27 -26.88 1.93
CA VAL A 395 19.13 -27.99 2.89
C VAL A 395 19.86 -27.70 4.20
N SER A 396 21.04 -27.08 4.10
CA SER A 396 21.82 -26.68 5.28
C SER A 396 21.09 -25.62 6.10
N GLN A 397 20.46 -24.64 5.44
CA GLN A 397 19.67 -23.62 6.11
C GLN A 397 18.43 -24.22 6.77
N ILE A 398 17.71 -25.13 6.09
CA ILE A 398 16.54 -25.82 6.69
C ILE A 398 16.95 -26.60 7.95
N ILE A 399 18.07 -27.32 7.92
CA ILE A 399 18.56 -28.05 9.11
C ILE A 399 18.98 -27.07 10.21
N GLY A 400 19.71 -26.00 9.85
CA GLY A 400 20.12 -24.96 10.79
C GLY A 400 18.91 -24.34 11.49
N ALA A 401 17.92 -23.94 10.71
CA ALA A 401 16.66 -23.40 11.15
C ALA A 401 15.93 -24.35 12.11
N LEU A 402 15.82 -25.64 11.80
CA LEU A 402 15.18 -26.62 12.70
C LEU A 402 15.91 -26.78 14.04
N LEU A 403 17.21 -26.45 14.10
CA LEU A 403 18.02 -26.53 15.32
C LEU A 403 18.05 -25.21 16.10
N SER A 404 18.10 -24.06 15.41
CA SER A 404 18.15 -22.73 16.02
C SER A 404 16.76 -22.14 16.32
N GLY A 405 15.75 -22.51 15.53
CA GLY A 405 14.45 -21.84 15.49
C GLY A 405 14.46 -20.53 14.72
N SER A 406 15.41 -20.33 13.80
CA SER A 406 15.57 -19.07 13.08
C SER A 406 16.14 -19.19 11.66
N VAL A 407 15.86 -18.20 10.81
CA VAL A 407 16.34 -18.12 9.42
C VAL A 407 16.82 -16.71 9.15
N ASP A 408 17.99 -16.58 8.52
CA ASP A 408 18.50 -15.29 8.07
C ASP A 408 17.73 -14.82 6.83
N GLN A 409 17.33 -13.54 6.83
CA GLN A 409 16.67 -12.86 5.73
C GLN A 409 17.52 -11.66 5.30
N ASP A 410 17.75 -11.57 4.00
CA ASP A 410 18.38 -10.40 3.39
C ASP A 410 17.31 -9.35 3.06
N VAL A 411 17.56 -8.13 3.51
CA VAL A 411 16.85 -6.91 3.15
C VAL A 411 17.72 -6.14 2.17
N LEU A 412 17.27 -6.07 0.93
CA LEU A 412 17.97 -5.42 -0.18
C LEU A 412 17.24 -4.14 -0.58
N ILE A 413 17.98 -3.10 -0.94
CA ILE A 413 17.40 -1.90 -1.58
C ILE A 413 18.03 -1.75 -2.96
N TYR A 414 17.18 -1.66 -3.98
CA TYR A 414 17.57 -1.37 -5.35
C TYR A 414 17.25 0.08 -5.68
N VAL A 415 18.24 0.79 -6.22
CA VAL A 415 18.12 2.19 -6.64
C VAL A 415 18.03 2.28 -8.15
N GLN A 416 17.23 3.25 -8.63
CA GLN A 416 17.03 3.45 -10.04
C GLN A 416 18.15 4.29 -10.67
N ASP A 417 18.61 3.86 -11.84
CA ASP A 417 19.54 4.60 -12.68
C ASP A 417 18.78 5.66 -13.49
N LYS A 418 19.00 6.95 -13.18
CA LYS A 418 18.25 8.09 -13.76
C LYS A 418 18.26 8.19 -15.28
N GLN A 419 19.18 7.52 -15.98
CA GLN A 419 19.29 7.59 -17.43
C GLN A 419 18.57 6.43 -18.13
N SER A 420 18.56 5.26 -17.51
CA SER A 420 18.05 4.03 -18.10
C SER A 420 16.74 3.53 -17.48
N GLY A 421 16.33 4.07 -16.33
CA GLY A 421 15.24 3.55 -15.51
C GLY A 421 15.53 2.16 -14.92
N SER A 422 16.77 1.66 -15.09
CA SER A 422 17.14 0.32 -14.62
C SER A 422 17.49 0.31 -13.14
N PHE A 423 17.18 -0.79 -12.45
CA PHE A 423 17.46 -0.93 -11.02
C PHE A 423 18.81 -1.61 -10.75
N LYS A 424 19.51 -1.13 -9.72
CA LYS A 424 20.77 -1.71 -9.22
C LYS A 424 20.74 -1.85 -7.71
N GLN A 425 21.17 -2.99 -7.19
CA GLN A 425 21.26 -3.21 -5.74
C GLN A 425 22.28 -2.23 -5.12
N SER A 426 21.84 -1.48 -4.10
CA SER A 426 22.65 -0.48 -3.39
C SER A 426 22.93 -0.85 -1.93
N ILE A 427 21.93 -1.45 -1.27
CA ILE A 427 21.98 -1.87 0.13
C ILE A 427 21.72 -3.37 0.24
N SER A 428 22.38 -4.00 1.22
CA SER A 428 22.08 -5.33 1.73
C SER A 428 22.29 -5.31 3.24
N LYS A 429 21.28 -5.78 3.98
CA LYS A 429 21.27 -5.92 5.44
C LYS A 429 20.65 -7.26 5.79
N GLU A 430 21.07 -7.84 6.89
CA GLU A 430 20.55 -9.11 7.38
C GLU A 430 19.69 -8.88 8.62
N VAL A 431 18.54 -9.57 8.67
CA VAL A 431 17.64 -9.66 9.81
C VAL A 431 17.30 -11.13 10.05
N GLU A 432 16.88 -11.47 11.26
CA GLU A 432 16.59 -12.85 11.65
C GLU A 432 15.07 -13.05 11.79
N LEU A 433 14.55 -14.03 11.06
CA LEU A 433 13.18 -14.54 11.16
C LEU A 433 13.14 -15.66 12.19
N THR A 434 12.31 -15.56 13.23
CA THR A 434 12.17 -16.60 14.24
C THR A 434 10.92 -17.45 14.03
N PHE A 435 11.00 -18.74 14.37
CA PHE A 435 9.85 -19.65 14.36
C PHE A 435 9.90 -20.69 15.48
N SER A 436 8.73 -21.01 16.02
CA SER A 436 8.59 -21.99 17.09
C SER A 436 8.11 -23.33 16.54
N LEU A 437 8.92 -24.36 16.67
CA LEU A 437 8.57 -25.74 16.32
C LEU A 437 7.47 -26.33 17.20
N SER A 438 7.31 -25.83 18.42
CA SER A 438 6.32 -26.36 19.37
C SER A 438 4.92 -25.83 19.11
N THR A 439 4.82 -24.58 18.69
CA THR A 439 3.53 -23.92 18.38
C THR A 439 3.21 -23.93 16.88
N GLY A 440 4.22 -24.16 16.03
CA GLY A 440 4.09 -24.05 14.57
C GLY A 440 3.93 -22.61 14.08
N LYS A 441 4.16 -21.61 14.93
CA LYS A 441 4.04 -20.20 14.60
C LYS A 441 5.40 -19.64 14.16
N SER A 442 5.39 -18.80 13.13
CA SER A 442 6.54 -18.02 12.67
C SER A 442 6.23 -16.53 12.82
N GLY A 443 7.21 -15.76 13.31
CA GLY A 443 7.18 -14.31 13.29
C GLY A 443 7.56 -13.75 11.92
N ALA A 444 7.68 -12.44 11.81
CA ALA A 444 8.36 -11.74 10.71
C ALA A 444 9.31 -10.72 11.34
N PRO A 445 10.53 -10.50 10.83
CA PRO A 445 11.36 -9.41 11.33
C PRO A 445 10.72 -8.07 11.03
N VAL A 446 11.06 -7.04 11.82
CA VAL A 446 10.70 -5.65 11.47
C VAL A 446 11.58 -5.24 10.31
N VAL A 447 10.96 -4.87 9.19
CA VAL A 447 11.59 -4.22 8.05
C VAL A 447 10.68 -3.07 7.65
N LYS A 448 11.07 -1.83 7.97
CA LYS A 448 10.23 -0.65 7.73
C LYS A 448 11.05 0.52 7.23
N LEU A 449 10.43 1.34 6.39
CA LEU A 449 10.92 2.65 5.96
C LEU A 449 9.98 3.73 6.48
N ALA A 450 10.53 4.77 7.09
CA ALA A 450 9.76 5.89 7.65
C ALA A 450 10.62 7.15 7.73
N ASP A 451 10.09 8.33 7.43
CA ASP A 451 10.78 9.60 7.67
C ASP A 451 10.55 10.03 9.12
N LEU A 452 11.40 9.56 10.04
CA LEU A 452 11.22 9.80 11.47
C LEU A 452 11.68 11.21 11.88
N ASN A 453 12.53 11.83 11.06
CA ASN A 453 13.23 13.05 11.42
C ASN A 453 12.65 14.29 10.71
N GLY A 454 11.91 14.08 9.60
CA GLY A 454 11.21 15.08 8.80
C GLY A 454 12.09 15.78 7.78
N ASP A 455 13.20 15.17 7.36
CA ASP A 455 14.13 15.73 6.36
C ASP A 455 13.81 15.29 4.92
N GLY A 456 12.76 14.48 4.73
CA GLY A 456 12.32 13.94 3.45
C GLY A 456 13.03 12.66 3.03
N TYR A 457 14.00 12.15 3.80
CA TYR A 457 14.70 10.90 3.50
C TYR A 457 14.28 9.81 4.50
N LYS A 458 13.66 8.74 4.01
CA LYS A 458 13.18 7.68 4.90
C LYS A 458 14.34 6.93 5.57
N GLU A 459 14.26 6.76 6.89
CA GLU A 459 15.10 5.85 7.67
C GLU A 459 14.78 4.39 7.36
N LEU A 460 15.81 3.53 7.31
CA LEU A 460 15.63 2.08 7.32
C LEU A 460 15.64 1.55 8.75
N ILE A 461 14.52 0.96 9.17
CA ILE A 461 14.29 0.42 10.51
C ILE A 461 14.25 -1.10 10.41
N LEU A 462 15.16 -1.75 11.12
CA LEU A 462 15.30 -3.20 11.14
C LEU A 462 15.23 -3.73 12.58
N SER A 463 14.58 -4.88 12.78
CA SER A 463 14.76 -5.63 14.03
C SER A 463 16.20 -6.14 14.12
N ALA A 464 16.73 -6.13 15.33
CA ALA A 464 18.04 -6.69 15.65
C ALA A 464 17.96 -7.86 16.64
N ASP A 465 16.83 -7.95 17.35
CA ASP A 465 16.48 -8.93 18.37
C ASP A 465 14.98 -8.76 18.69
N GLU A 466 14.40 -9.55 19.59
CA GLU A 466 12.99 -9.42 20.02
C GLU A 466 12.68 -8.09 20.71
N ASP A 467 13.68 -7.41 21.27
CA ASP A 467 13.53 -6.17 22.05
C ASP A 467 14.44 -5.03 21.55
N LYS A 468 14.99 -5.15 20.34
CA LYS A 468 15.97 -4.19 19.79
C LYS A 468 15.69 -3.82 18.34
N LEU A 469 15.74 -2.52 18.07
CA LEU A 469 15.74 -1.95 16.73
C LEU A 469 17.12 -1.39 16.35
N LYS A 470 17.43 -1.48 15.06
CA LYS A 470 18.47 -0.70 14.39
C LYS A 470 17.78 0.30 13.46
N ILE A 471 18.10 1.58 13.60
CA ILE A 471 17.62 2.63 12.71
C ILE A 471 18.83 3.18 11.94
N TYR A 472 18.83 3.01 10.62
CA TYR A 472 19.81 3.58 9.72
C TYR A 472 19.23 4.86 9.12
N ALA A 473 19.92 5.99 9.31
CA ALA A 473 19.49 7.30 8.81
C ALA A 473 19.26 7.29 7.30
N GLY A 474 18.17 7.92 6.86
CA GLY A 474 18.03 8.37 5.48
C GLY A 474 19.09 9.42 5.17
N VAL A 475 19.66 9.40 3.96
CA VAL A 475 20.69 10.37 3.56
C VAL A 475 20.56 10.74 2.10
N ASN A 476 20.83 12.01 1.79
CA ASN A 476 21.02 12.42 0.41
C ASN A 476 22.36 11.88 -0.14
N GLY A 477 22.29 11.03 -1.16
CA GLY A 477 23.45 10.49 -1.88
C GLY A 477 23.13 9.15 -2.55
N ASP A 478 24.08 8.58 -3.30
CA ASP A 478 23.85 7.42 -4.18
C ASP A 478 23.30 6.14 -3.51
N LYS A 479 23.33 6.06 -2.17
CA LYS A 479 22.91 4.90 -1.39
C LYS A 479 21.59 5.06 -0.64
N TYR A 480 21.11 6.29 -0.51
CA TYR A 480 19.94 6.73 0.27
C TYR A 480 19.87 6.35 1.76
N ILE A 481 20.65 5.36 2.22
CA ILE A 481 20.69 4.88 3.60
C ILE A 481 22.12 4.89 4.14
N ALA A 482 22.29 5.39 5.36
CA ALA A 482 23.57 5.40 6.05
C ALA A 482 24.08 3.99 6.41
N SER A 483 25.40 3.82 6.48
CA SER A 483 26.00 2.51 6.80
C SER A 483 25.87 2.11 8.28
N LYS A 484 25.82 3.09 9.19
CA LYS A 484 25.79 2.89 10.65
C LYS A 484 24.38 3.12 11.17
N ALA A 485 23.92 2.20 12.02
CA ALA A 485 22.65 2.34 12.71
C ALA A 485 22.82 2.90 14.12
N GLN A 486 21.79 3.60 14.59
CA GLN A 486 21.52 3.80 16.00
C GLN A 486 20.72 2.59 16.52
N LYS A 487 20.97 2.19 17.77
CA LYS A 487 20.30 1.03 18.39
C LYS A 487 19.37 1.50 19.49
N PHE A 488 18.15 0.98 19.48
CA PHE A 488 17.13 1.30 20.47
C PHE A 488 16.60 0.02 21.10
N SER A 489 16.26 0.09 22.39
CA SER A 489 15.55 -0.99 23.09
C SER A 489 14.07 -0.63 23.14
N LEU A 490 13.25 -1.50 22.56
CA LEU A 490 11.82 -1.35 22.43
C LEU A 490 11.21 -2.76 22.33
N PRO A 491 10.16 -3.09 23.09
CA PRO A 491 9.44 -4.34 22.87
C PRO A 491 8.89 -4.39 21.45
N LEU A 492 9.28 -5.42 20.68
CA LEU A 492 8.78 -5.62 19.33
C LEU A 492 7.72 -6.71 19.31
N PRO A 493 6.77 -6.63 18.37
CA PRO A 493 5.86 -7.73 18.13
C PRO A 493 6.65 -8.87 17.51
N GLN A 494 6.30 -10.10 17.86
CA GLN A 494 6.87 -11.30 17.24
C GLN A 494 6.64 -11.30 15.71
N ASN A 495 5.53 -10.72 15.25
CA ASN A 495 5.30 -10.42 13.84
C ASN A 495 5.58 -8.94 13.54
N GLY A 496 6.73 -8.66 12.93
CA GLY A 496 7.21 -7.31 12.62
C GLY A 496 6.36 -6.53 11.61
N VAL A 497 5.47 -7.20 10.85
CA VAL A 497 4.46 -6.54 9.99
C VAL A 497 3.49 -5.69 10.83
N LEU A 498 3.38 -5.98 12.12
CA LEU A 498 2.54 -5.24 13.07
C LEU A 498 3.14 -3.90 13.51
N LEU A 499 4.33 -3.55 13.00
CA LEU A 499 4.93 -2.23 13.11
C LEU A 499 4.68 -1.44 11.82
N SER A 500 3.94 -0.34 11.92
CA SER A 500 3.63 0.57 10.80
C SER A 500 4.14 1.98 11.10
N SER A 501 4.08 2.90 10.12
CA SER A 501 4.48 4.30 10.27
C SER A 501 3.52 5.24 9.56
N ASP A 502 3.34 6.46 10.09
CA ASP A 502 2.51 7.55 9.52
C ASP A 502 2.78 8.84 10.28
N ASP A 503 2.66 9.98 9.60
CA ASP A 503 2.67 11.30 10.21
C ASP A 503 1.29 11.56 10.82
N LEU A 504 1.17 11.27 12.13
CA LEU A 504 -0.12 11.31 12.83
C LEU A 504 -0.52 12.74 13.21
N ASN A 505 0.46 13.59 13.46
CA ASN A 505 0.26 14.95 13.95
C ASN A 505 0.44 16.02 12.85
N LEU A 506 0.79 15.60 11.63
CA LEU A 506 1.00 16.41 10.44
C LEU A 506 2.17 17.41 10.57
N ASP A 507 3.23 17.04 11.31
CA ASP A 507 4.44 17.87 11.49
C ASP A 507 5.57 17.54 10.50
N GLY A 508 5.32 16.61 9.58
CA GLY A 508 6.27 16.11 8.60
C GLY A 508 7.14 14.96 9.10
N LYS A 509 6.95 14.48 10.33
CA LYS A 509 7.66 13.34 10.90
C LYS A 509 6.70 12.17 11.09
N GLU A 510 7.09 11.00 10.62
CA GLU A 510 6.34 9.79 10.84
C GLU A 510 6.55 9.25 12.26
N GLU A 511 5.45 8.94 12.94
CA GLU A 511 5.42 8.09 14.12
C GLU A 511 5.47 6.61 13.73
N LEU A 512 6.12 5.79 14.55
CA LEU A 512 5.96 4.34 14.50
C LEU A 512 4.80 3.89 15.38
N LEU A 513 4.01 2.95 14.88
CA LEU A 513 2.87 2.37 15.57
C LEU A 513 3.08 0.86 15.68
N VAL A 514 3.11 0.36 16.91
CA VAL A 514 3.34 -1.05 17.23
C VAL A 514 2.10 -1.63 17.87
N ARG A 515 1.50 -2.63 17.21
CA ARG A 515 0.48 -3.50 17.81
C ARG A 515 1.04 -4.90 18.01
N TYR A 516 0.38 -5.70 18.85
CA TYR A 516 0.81 -7.05 19.16
C TYR A 516 -0.23 -8.07 18.69
N GLY A 517 0.24 -9.23 18.23
CA GLY A 517 -0.56 -10.29 17.67
C GLY A 517 -0.74 -11.46 18.64
N VAL A 518 -1.44 -12.49 18.20
CA VAL A 518 -1.70 -13.71 18.99
C VAL A 518 -0.44 -14.54 19.28
N GLU A 519 0.70 -14.21 18.65
CA GLU A 519 2.03 -14.72 18.97
C GLU A 519 2.61 -14.12 20.25
N ASP A 520 2.15 -12.93 20.64
CA ASP A 520 2.68 -12.15 21.74
C ASP A 520 2.01 -12.48 23.09
N ALA A 521 2.48 -11.86 24.17
CA ALA A 521 1.85 -12.04 25.48
C ALA A 521 0.48 -11.34 25.52
N GLU A 522 -0.53 -12.04 26.06
CA GLU A 522 -1.94 -11.60 26.08
C GLU A 522 -2.15 -10.19 26.65
N GLN A 523 -1.32 -9.77 27.62
CA GLN A 523 -1.38 -8.43 28.20
C GLN A 523 -1.13 -7.29 27.20
N TYR A 524 -0.56 -7.56 26.02
CA TYR A 524 -0.27 -6.57 25.00
C TYR A 524 -1.29 -6.56 23.85
N HIS A 525 -2.22 -7.53 23.79
CA HIS A 525 -3.16 -7.63 22.66
C HIS A 525 -4.11 -6.44 22.55
N ASP A 526 -4.31 -5.72 23.65
CA ASP A 526 -5.18 -4.56 23.72
C ASP A 526 -4.40 -3.25 23.50
N ASP A 527 -3.07 -3.30 23.43
CA ASP A 527 -2.20 -2.12 23.39
C ASP A 527 -1.76 -1.75 21.97
N LEU A 528 -1.77 -0.45 21.69
CA LEU A 528 -1.05 0.18 20.59
C LEU A 528 0.01 1.13 21.17
N VAL A 529 1.27 0.91 20.83
CA VAL A 529 2.38 1.79 21.21
C VAL A 529 2.72 2.73 20.06
N ILE A 530 2.61 4.02 20.31
CA ILE A 530 2.95 5.11 19.38
C ILE A 530 4.33 5.64 19.77
N ILE A 531 5.24 5.79 18.82
CA ILE A 531 6.63 6.15 19.05
C ILE A 531 7.02 7.30 18.13
N SER A 532 7.35 8.44 18.73
CA SER A 532 7.88 9.60 18.00
C SER A 532 9.39 9.70 18.19
N ALA A 533 10.11 10.04 17.12
CA ALA A 533 11.52 10.40 17.20
C ALA A 533 11.70 11.91 17.45
N LYS A 534 12.79 12.28 18.13
CA LYS A 534 13.17 13.65 18.46
C LYS A 534 14.63 13.91 18.23
#